data_AF-A0A378FXQ0-F1
#
_entry.id   AF-A0A378FXQ0-F1
#
_cell.length_a   1.000
_cell.length_b   1.000
_cell.length_c   1.000
_cell.angle_alpha   90.00
_cell.angle_beta   90.00
_cell.angle_gamma   90.00
#
_symmetry.space_group_name_H-M   'P 1'
#
loop_
_entity.id
_entity.type
_entity.pdbx_description
1 polymer ?
#
loop_
_entity_poly.entity_id
_entity_poly.type
_entity_poly.pdbx_seq_one_letter_code
_entity_poly.pdbx_strand_id
1 'polypeptide(L)' 'MAGSSLLTLLDDIATLLDDISVMGKVAAKKTAGVLGDDLSLNAQQVTGVRANRELPVVWEWRKGRSLTK' A
#
# COMPACT_ATOMS: atom_id res chain seq x y z
N MET A 1 -2.45 -41.96 -21.22
CA MET A 1 -2.14 -40.56 -21.62
C MET A 1 -3.05 -39.51 -20.96
N ALA A 2 -3.58 -39.75 -19.75
CA ALA A 2 -4.30 -38.73 -18.98
C ALA A 2 -3.43 -38.11 -17.86
N GLY A 3 -2.51 -38.89 -17.27
CA GLY A 3 -1.59 -38.39 -16.24
C GLY A 3 -0.56 -37.39 -16.74
N SER A 4 -0.22 -37.43 -18.04
CA SER A 4 0.73 -36.49 -18.65
C SER A 4 0.17 -35.07 -18.74
N SER A 5 -1.14 -34.88 -18.98
CA SER A 5 -1.71 -33.52 -19.06
C SER A 5 -1.88 -32.88 -17.69
N LEU A 6 -2.09 -33.68 -16.64
CA LEU A 6 -2.10 -33.19 -15.27
C LEU A 6 -0.69 -32.75 -14.83
N LEU A 7 0.33 -33.53 -15.17
CA LEU A 7 1.71 -33.19 -14.84
C LEU A 7 2.20 -31.93 -15.57
N THR A 8 1.82 -31.72 -16.84
CA THR A 8 2.14 -30.47 -17.55
C THR A 8 1.43 -29.26 -16.94
N LEU A 9 0.18 -29.41 -16.51
CA LEU A 9 -0.55 -28.35 -15.80
C LEU A 9 0.09 -28.00 -14.45
N LEU A 10 0.56 -29.02 -13.71
CA LEU A 10 1.27 -28.79 -12.46
C LEU A 10 2.62 -28.09 -12.68
N ASP A 11 3.32 -28.38 -13.77
CA ASP A 11 4.56 -27.72 -14.15
C ASP A 11 4.34 -26.25 -14.54
N ASP A 12 3.31 -25.97 -15.34
CA ASP A 12 2.89 -24.59 -15.67
C ASP A 12 2.48 -23.80 -14.41
N ILE A 13 1.80 -24.44 -13.46
CA ILE A 13 1.45 -23.81 -12.17
C ILE A 13 2.72 -23.56 -11.35
N ALA A 14 3.67 -24.49 -11.32
CA ALA A 14 4.91 -24.35 -10.56
C ALA A 14 5.78 -23.20 -11.09
N THR A 15 5.89 -23.06 -12.41
CA THR A 15 6.63 -21.95 -13.05
C THR A 15 5.99 -20.60 -12.75
N LEU A 16 4.65 -20.48 -12.85
CA LEU A 16 3.93 -19.26 -12.47
C LEU A 16 4.08 -18.92 -10.98
N LEU A 17 4.05 -19.92 -10.10
CA LEU A 17 4.24 -19.73 -8.67
C LEU A 17 5.65 -19.25 -8.32
N ASP A 18 6.68 -19.69 -9.04
CA ASP A 18 8.05 -19.23 -8.82
C ASP A 18 8.17 -17.73 -9.11
N ASP A 19 7.65 -17.27 -10.25
CA ASP A 19 7.61 -15.85 -10.63
C ASP A 19 6.83 -14.99 -9.62
N ILE A 20 5.67 -15.48 -9.16
CA ILE A 20 4.87 -14.81 -8.11
C ILE A 20 5.67 -14.74 -6.81
N SER A 21 6.42 -15.80 -6.45
CA SER A 21 7.21 -15.82 -5.21
C SER A 21 8.34 -14.79 -5.24
N VAL A 22 9.02 -14.64 -6.38
CA VAL A 22 10.13 -13.69 -6.55
C VAL A 22 9.60 -12.26 -6.52
N MET A 23 8.56 -11.96 -7.29
CA MET A 23 7.95 -10.62 -7.31
C MET A 23 7.28 -10.27 -5.97
N GLY A 24 6.62 -11.23 -5.33
CA GLY A 24 5.99 -11.07 -4.02
C GLY A 24 7.01 -10.73 -2.92
N LYS A 25 8.19 -11.37 -2.91
CA LYS A 25 9.29 -11.04 -1.98
C LYS A 25 9.80 -9.62 -2.17
N VAL A 26 9.96 -9.18 -3.42
CA VAL A 26 10.41 -7.82 -3.73
C VAL A 26 9.37 -6.78 -3.32
N ALA A 27 8.09 -7.05 -3.63
CA ALA A 27 6.97 -6.18 -3.25
C ALA A 27 6.87 -6.06 -1.72
N ALA A 28 6.88 -7.18 -0.99
CA ALA A 28 6.82 -7.19 0.47
C ALA A 28 7.97 -6.39 1.09
N LYS A 29 9.20 -6.54 0.57
CA LYS A 29 10.37 -5.77 1.03
C LYS A 29 10.22 -4.27 0.78
N LYS A 30 9.69 -3.86 -0.38
CA LYS A 30 9.43 -2.45 -0.69
C LYS A 30 8.32 -1.88 0.19
N THR A 31 7.23 -2.63 0.39
CA THR A 31 6.11 -2.23 1.25
C THR A 31 6.55 -2.09 2.71
N ALA A 32 7.36 -3.01 3.24
CA ALA A 32 7.93 -2.89 4.58
C ALA A 32 8.86 -1.67 4.72
N GLY A 33 9.63 -1.35 3.67
CA GLY A 33 10.48 -0.16 3.63
C GLY A 33 9.69 1.15 3.64
N VAL A 34 8.65 1.26 2.80
CA VAL A 34 7.78 2.44 2.74
C VAL A 34 6.96 2.61 4.02
N LEU A 35 6.40 1.53 4.56
CA LEU A 35 5.68 1.58 5.84
C LEU A 35 6.60 1.94 7.01
N GLY A 36 7.83 1.43 7.02
CA GLY A 36 8.84 1.80 8.03
C GLY A 36 9.26 3.26 7.93
N ASP A 37 9.46 3.75 6.71
CA ASP A 37 9.77 5.14 6.41
C ASP A 37 8.63 6.08 6.86
N ASP A 38 7.39 5.81 6.44
CA ASP A 38 6.21 6.58 6.80
C ASP A 38 5.95 6.61 8.31
N LEU A 39 6.12 5.49 9.01
CA LEU A 39 5.98 5.44 10.47
C LEU A 39 7.11 6.21 11.18
N SER A 40 8.31 6.27 10.62
CA SER A 40 9.45 6.97 11.22
C SER A 40 9.43 8.48 10.97
N LEU A 41 9.04 8.91 9.76
CA LEU A 41 8.96 10.32 9.39
C LEU A 41 7.72 11.00 9.99
N ASN A 42 6.58 10.29 10.06
CA ASN A 42 5.33 10.89 10.54
C ASN A 42 5.19 10.86 12.08
N ALA A 43 5.87 9.95 12.78
CA ALA A 43 5.83 9.89 14.26
C ALA A 43 6.46 11.13 14.94
N GLN A 44 7.35 11.86 14.27
CA GLN A 44 7.99 13.07 14.80
C GLN A 44 7.42 14.38 14.25
N GLN A 45 6.68 14.36 13.13
CA GLN A 45 6.25 15.59 12.45
C GLN A 45 4.91 16.15 12.97
N VAL A 46 4.13 15.36 13.73
CA VAL A 46 2.79 15.77 14.23
C VAL A 46 2.81 16.33 15.66
N THR A 47 3.89 16.17 16.42
CA THR A 47 4.00 16.77 17.76
C THR A 47 4.42 18.24 17.66
N GLY A 48 3.48 19.17 17.90
CA GLY A 48 3.76 20.62 17.94
C GLY A 48 2.90 21.48 17.01
N VAL A 49 1.96 20.89 16.26
CA VAL A 49 1.03 21.67 15.42
C VAL A 49 0.00 22.36 16.31
N ARG A 50 0.04 23.69 16.36
CA ARG A 50 -0.94 24.49 17.08
C ARG A 50 -2.28 24.46 16.32
N ALA A 51 -3.32 23.91 16.93
CA ALA A 51 -4.67 23.79 16.35
C ALA A 51 -5.21 25.10 15.75
N ASN A 52 -4.79 26.26 16.28
CA ASN A 52 -5.18 27.59 15.75
C ASN A 52 -4.73 27.83 14.28
N ARG A 53 -3.75 27.08 13.77
CA ARG A 53 -3.34 27.15 12.35
C ARG A 53 -4.20 26.29 11.42
N GLU A 54 -4.85 25.25 11.96
CA GLU A 54 -5.62 24.29 11.18
C GLU A 54 -7.11 24.59 11.15
N LEU A 55 -7.64 25.24 12.20
CA LEU A 55 -9.04 25.65 12.27
C LEU A 55 -9.51 26.45 11.03
N PRO A 56 -8.74 27.41 10.48
CA PRO A 56 -9.12 28.10 9.25
C PRO A 56 -9.17 27.18 8.03
N VAL A 57 -8.20 26.27 7.89
CA VAL A 57 -8.13 25.33 6.75
C VAL A 57 -9.29 24.34 6.77
N VAL A 58 -9.59 23.77 7.95
CA VAL A 58 -10.74 22.86 8.13
C VAL A 58 -12.06 23.61 7.91
N TRP A 59 -12.14 24.88 8.31
CA TRP A 59 -13.31 25.73 8.10
C TRP A 59 -13.55 26.02 6.62
N GLU A 60 -12.51 26.36 5.85
CA GLU A 60 -12.62 26.55 4.40
C GLU A 60 -12.98 25.25 3.67
N TRP A 61 -12.38 24.12 4.05
CA TRP A 61 -12.74 22.82 3.48
C TRP A 61 -14.20 22.44 3.77
N ARG A 62 -14.68 22.68 5.00
CA ARG A 62 -16.07 22.42 5.39
C ARG A 62 -17.07 23.29 4.60
N LYS A 63 -16.76 24.58 4.41
CA LYS A 63 -17.56 25.47 3.56
C LYS A 63 -17.54 25.05 2.09
N GLY A 64 -16.38 24.67 1.57
CA GLY A 64 -16.23 24.18 0.20
C GLY A 64 -17.13 22.98 -0.12
N ARG A 65 -17.21 21.99 0.79
CA ARG A 65 -18.14 20.86 0.65
C ARG A 65 -19.62 21.24 0.76
N SER A 66 -19.94 22.31 1.49
CA SER A 66 -21.32 22.79 1.59
C SER A 66 -21.82 23.45 0.30
N LEU A 67 -20.92 23.90 -0.57
CA LEU A 67 -21.25 24.51 -1.87
C LEU A 67 -21.38 23.46 -2.99
N THR A 68 -20.97 22.22 -2.76
CA THR A 68 -20.97 21.12 -3.75
C THR A 68 -22.12 20.12 -3.55
N LYS A 69 -23.19 20.51 -2.86
CA LYS A 69 -24.37 19.67 -2.61
C LYS A 69 -25.63 20.25 -3.24
#